data_AF-A0A6J4IT83-F1
#
_entry.id   AF-A0A6J4IT83-F1
#
_cell.length_a   1.000
_cell.length_b   1.000
_cell.length_c   1.000
_cell.angle_alpha   90.00
_cell.angle_beta   90.00
_cell.angle_gamma   90.00
#
_symmetry.space_group_name_H-M   'P 1'
#
loop_
_entity.id
_entity.type
_entity.pdbx_description
1 polymer ?
#
loop_
_entity_poly.entity_id
_entity_poly.type
_entity_poly.pdbx_seq_one_letter_code
_entity_poly.pdbx_strand_id
1 'polypeptide(L)'
;LGFAAFGRGDYAEAVAQLLPIRAKANRFGGSHAQRDVFSWTLMEAALRLGDKPLAEAMAAERLAAKPDSPLNLAWARRGAALDAKRAP
;
A
#
# COMPACT_ATOMS: atom_id res chain seq x y z
N LEU A 1 -12.60 -8.38 6.64
CA LEU A 1 -12.46 -6.91 6.61
C LEU A 1 -10.97 -6.58 6.53
N GLY A 2 -10.51 -5.90 5.48
CA GLY A 2 -9.08 -5.77 5.17
C GLY A 2 -8.23 -5.16 6.30
N PHE A 3 -8.74 -4.15 7.01
CA PHE A 3 -8.06 -3.61 8.20
C PHE A 3 -7.95 -4.61 9.35
N ALA A 4 -8.98 -5.45 9.55
CA ALA A 4 -8.93 -6.50 10.56
C ALA A 4 -7.94 -7.62 10.17
N ALA A 5 -7.83 -7.94 8.89
CA ALA A 5 -6.80 -8.86 8.38
C ALA A 5 -5.39 -8.31 8.64
N PHE A 6 -5.17 -7.03 8.32
CA PHE A 6 -3.92 -6.33 8.63
C PHE A 6 -3.59 -6.38 10.13
N GLY A 7 -4.57 -6.11 10.99
CA GLY A 7 -4.40 -6.16 12.45
C GLY A 7 -4.03 -7.55 12.99
N ARG A 8 -4.35 -8.63 12.28
CA ARG A 8 -3.95 -10.01 12.62
C ARG A 8 -2.65 -10.45 11.96
N GLY A 9 -2.01 -9.60 11.15
CA GLY A 9 -0.81 -9.95 10.39
C GLY A 9 -1.08 -10.76 9.11
N ASP A 10 -2.33 -10.92 8.71
CA ASP A 10 -2.71 -11.57 7.46
C ASP A 10 -2.65 -10.56 6.32
N TYR A 11 -1.43 -10.30 5.85
CA TYR A 11 -1.17 -9.27 4.85
C TYR A 11 -1.66 -9.66 3.45
N ALA A 12 -1.72 -10.96 3.15
CA ALA A 12 -2.28 -11.45 1.89
C ALA A 12 -3.77 -11.11 1.80
N GLU A 13 -4.54 -11.46 2.84
CA GLU A 13 -5.96 -11.13 2.90
C GLU A 13 -6.20 -9.61 3.00
N ALA A 14 -5.33 -8.89 3.71
CA ALA A 14 -5.39 -7.43 3.74
C ALA A 14 -5.24 -6.82 2.34
N VAL A 15 -4.24 -7.25 1.56
CA VAL A 15 -4.05 -6.80 0.17
C VAL A 15 -5.25 -7.19 -0.69
N ALA A 16 -5.70 -8.44 -0.63
CA ALA A 16 -6.82 -8.95 -1.42
C ALA A 16 -8.12 -8.16 -1.17
N GLN A 17 -8.39 -7.77 0.08
CA GLN A 17 -9.60 -7.01 0.41
C GLN A 17 -9.46 -5.49 0.18
N LEU A 18 -8.29 -4.91 0.41
CA LEU A 18 -8.09 -3.47 0.28
C LEU A 18 -7.80 -3.06 -1.17
N LEU A 19 -7.02 -3.82 -1.94
CA LEU A 19 -6.61 -3.41 -3.30
C LEU A 19 -7.80 -3.11 -4.24
N PRO A 20 -8.89 -3.90 -4.29
CA PRO A 20 -10.05 -3.60 -5.15
C PRO A 20 -10.78 -2.30 -4.77
N ILE A 21 -10.67 -1.88 -3.51
CA ILE A 21 -11.28 -0.67 -3.00
C ILE A 21 -10.46 0.56 -3.41
N ARG A 22 -9.14 0.44 -3.60
CA ARG A 22 -8.25 1.56 -3.98
C ARG A 22 -8.70 2.28 -5.24
N ALA A 23 -9.11 1.54 -6.28
CA ALA A 23 -9.64 2.12 -7.51
C ALA A 23 -10.97 2.87 -7.31
N LYS A 24 -11.74 2.50 -6.28
CA LYS A 24 -13.04 3.08 -5.94
C LYS A 24 -12.94 4.20 -4.90
N ALA A 25 -11.93 4.18 -4.03
CA ALA A 25 -11.74 5.14 -2.94
C ALA A 25 -11.49 6.58 -3.41
N ASN A 26 -10.96 6.75 -4.62
CA ASN A 26 -10.87 8.08 -5.27
C ASN A 26 -12.25 8.65 -5.67
N ARG A 27 -13.28 7.81 -5.78
CA ARG A 27 -14.66 8.18 -6.16
C ARG A 27 -15.61 8.32 -4.97
N PHE A 28 -15.24 7.80 -3.79
CA PHE A 28 -16.05 7.94 -2.59
C PHE A 28 -15.63 9.16 -1.77
N GLY A 29 -16.62 9.90 -1.27
CA GLY A 29 -16.43 10.93 -0.26
C GLY A 29 -15.79 10.35 1.01
N GLY A 30 -14.95 11.15 1.66
CA GLY A 30 -14.14 10.81 2.83
C GLY A 30 -13.11 11.91 3.08
N SER A 31 -12.67 12.06 4.32
CA SER A 31 -11.61 13.04 4.62
C SER A 31 -10.29 12.60 3.99
N HIS A 32 -9.38 13.56 3.73
CA HIS A 32 -8.04 13.23 3.27
C HIS A 32 -7.34 12.23 4.21
N ALA A 33 -7.51 12.41 5.52
CA ALA A 33 -6.96 11.50 6.53
C ALA A 33 -7.48 10.06 6.40
N GLN A 34 -8.76 9.85 6.10
CA GLN A 34 -9.32 8.50 5.90
C GLN A 34 -8.72 7.81 4.67
N ARG A 35 -8.54 8.56 3.57
CA ARG A 35 -7.89 8.03 2.36
C ARG A 35 -6.42 7.70 2.61
N ASP A 36 -5.73 8.51 3.41
CA ASP A 36 -4.35 8.25 3.80
C ASP A 36 -4.23 6.99 4.65
N VAL A 37 -5.05 6.81 5.69
CA VAL A 37 -5.06 5.57 6.49
C VAL A 37 -5.24 4.35 5.60
N PHE A 38 -6.22 4.38 4.70
CA PHE A 38 -6.44 3.29 3.76
C PHE A 38 -5.23 3.03 2.86
N SER A 39 -4.70 4.07 2.20
CA SER A 39 -3.58 3.94 1.27
C SER A 39 -2.31 3.45 1.98
N TRP A 40 -2.07 3.92 3.21
CA TRP A 40 -0.89 3.57 3.99
C TRP A 40 -1.00 2.15 4.53
N THR A 41 -2.19 1.71 4.98
CA THR A 41 -2.40 0.32 5.40
C THR A 41 -2.17 -0.64 4.22
N LEU A 42 -2.68 -0.34 3.03
CA LEU A 42 -2.44 -1.18 1.86
C LEU A 42 -0.96 -1.19 1.46
N MET A 43 -0.28 -0.03 1.49
CA MET A 43 1.16 0.06 1.20
C MET A 43 1.97 -0.79 2.17
N GLU A 44 1.70 -0.67 3.47
CA GLU A 44 2.39 -1.43 4.49
C GLU A 44 2.07 -2.93 4.39
N ALA A 45 0.84 -3.31 4.03
CA ALA A 45 0.48 -4.71 3.80
C ALA A 45 1.28 -5.30 2.63
N ALA A 46 1.38 -4.59 1.50
CA ALA A 46 2.16 -5.04 0.34
C ALA A 46 3.65 -5.22 0.70
N LEU A 47 4.22 -4.27 1.44
CA LEU A 47 5.61 -4.35 1.91
C LEU A 47 5.85 -5.54 2.82
N ARG A 48 4.95 -5.81 3.78
CA ARG A 48 5.09 -6.93 4.74
C ARG A 48 4.79 -8.28 4.13
N LEU A 49 3.91 -8.33 3.13
CA LEU A 49 3.66 -9.52 2.33
C LEU A 49 4.85 -9.86 1.42
N GLY A 50 5.71 -8.88 1.12
CA GLY A 50 6.78 -9.04 0.14
C GLY A 50 6.29 -8.96 -1.32
N ASP A 51 5.11 -8.37 -1.56
CA ASP A 51 4.58 -8.13 -2.90
C ASP A 51 5.31 -6.93 -3.54
N LYS A 52 6.50 -7.22 -4.07
CA LYS A 52 7.39 -6.22 -4.66
C LYS A 52 6.74 -5.42 -5.79
N PRO A 53 6.10 -6.04 -6.81
CA PRO A 53 5.46 -5.29 -7.89
C PRO A 53 4.42 -4.29 -7.38
N LEU A 54 3.58 -4.70 -6.42
CA LEU A 54 2.57 -3.80 -5.86
C LEU A 54 3.20 -2.66 -5.05
N ALA A 55 4.18 -2.97 -4.20
CA ALA A 55 4.87 -1.98 -3.38
C ALA A 55 5.60 -0.94 -4.24
N GLU A 56 6.30 -1.36 -5.28
CA GLU A 56 7.00 -0.45 -6.20
C GLU A 56 6.02 0.44 -6.98
N ALA A 57 4.94 -0.12 -7.53
CA ALA A 57 3.92 0.64 -8.23
C ALA A 57 3.29 1.72 -7.32
N MET A 58 2.93 1.34 -6.09
CA MET A 58 2.37 2.27 -5.11
C MET A 58 3.36 3.37 -4.70
N ALA A 59 4.63 3.01 -4.47
CA ALA A 59 5.66 3.98 -4.13
C ALA A 59 5.90 4.98 -5.28
N ALA A 60 5.95 4.48 -6.52
CA ALA A 60 6.16 5.30 -7.72
C ALA A 60 5.04 6.32 -7.92
N GLU A 61 3.77 5.90 -7.83
CA GLU A 61 2.62 6.81 -7.92
C GLU A 61 2.69 7.92 -6.87
N ARG A 62 3.06 7.58 -5.64
CA ARG A 62 3.16 8.56 -4.54
C ARG A 62 4.34 9.51 -4.71
N LEU A 63 5.48 9.02 -5.18
CA LEU A 63 6.64 9.86 -5.49
C LEU A 63 6.34 10.81 -6.65
N ALA A 64 5.63 10.36 -7.69
CA ALA A 64 5.20 11.22 -8.78
C ALA A 64 4.33 12.40 -8.28
N ALA A 65 3.48 12.17 -7.28
CA ALA A 65 2.65 13.21 -6.68
C ALA A 65 3.42 14.11 -5.69
N LYS A 66 4.35 13.55 -4.91
CA LYS A 66 5.15 14.27 -3.90
C LYS A 66 6.58 13.70 -3.86
N PRO A 67 7.50 14.19 -4.72
CA PRO A 67 8.85 13.63 -4.87
C PRO A 67 9.71 13.75 -3.61
N ASP A 68 9.60 14.88 -2.90
CA ASP A 68 10.46 15.19 -1.75
C ASP A 68 9.89 14.67 -0.41
N SER A 69 8.79 13.91 -0.45
CA SER A 69 8.18 13.36 0.76
C SER A 69 9.08 12.30 1.40
N PRO A 70 9.56 12.50 2.65
CA PRO A 70 10.43 11.54 3.31
C PRO A 70 9.78 10.16 3.45
N LEU A 71 8.46 10.13 3.69
CA LEU A 71 7.69 8.89 3.79
C LEU A 71 7.64 8.14 2.46
N ASN A 72 7.41 8.84 1.34
CA ASN A 72 7.36 8.21 0.02
C ASN A 72 8.74 7.66 -0.38
N LEU A 73 9.81 8.41 -0.08
CA LEU A 73 11.19 7.95 -0.30
C LEU A 73 11.51 6.71 0.55
N ALA A 74 11.10 6.69 1.82
CA ALA A 74 11.27 5.52 2.69
C ALA A 74 10.54 4.28 2.14
N TRP A 75 9.31 4.45 1.64
CA TRP A 75 8.56 3.38 1.00
C TRP A 75 9.20 2.87 -0.29
N ALA A 76 9.69 3.76 -1.15
CA ALA A 76 10.40 3.37 -2.37
C ALA A 76 11.66 2.55 -2.05
N ARG A 77 12.43 2.98 -1.05
CA ARG A 77 13.61 2.24 -0.57
C ARG A 77 13.23 0.85 -0.05
N ARG A 78 12.17 0.74 0.75
CA ARG A 78 11.69 -0.54 1.27
C ARG A 78 11.19 -1.47 0.16
N GLY A 79 10.46 -0.94 -0.82
CA GLY A 79 9.99 -1.71 -1.98
C GLY A 79 11.13 -2.23 -2.84
N ALA A 80 12.12 -1.38 -3.14
CA ALA A 80 13.29 -1.76 -3.92
C ALA A 80 14.13 -2.86 -3.25
N ALA A 81 14.18 -2.86 -1.90
CA ALA A 81 14.90 -3.83 -1.10
C ALA A 81 14.21 -5.20 -0.97
N LEU A 82 12.97 -5.36 -1.46
CA LEU A 82 12.31 -6.66 -1.50
C LEU A 82 12.97 -7.57 -2.54
N ASP A 83 13.04 -8.87 -2.23
CA ASP A 83 13.35 -9.88 -3.25
C ASP A 83 12.26 -9.89 -4.31
N ALA A 84 12.61 -10.22 -5.56
CA ALA A 84 11.64 -10.41 -6.62
C ALA A 84 10.82 -11.69 -6.38
N LYS A 85 9.83 -11.60 -5.48
CA LYS A 85 8.82 -12.63 -5.26
C LYS A 85 7.47 -12.02 -5.57
N ARG A 86 6.70 -12.69 -6.42
CA ARG A 86 5.27 -12.46 -6.49
C ARG A 86 4.66 -13.23 -5.33
N ALA A 87 3.92 -12.55 -4.46
CA ALA A 87 3.11 -13.24 -3.46
C ALA A 87 2.20 -14.25 -4.19
N PRO A 88 1.94 -15.43 -3.59
CA PRO A 88 1.17 -16.51 -4.22
C PRO A 88 -0.22 -16.06 -4.70
#